data_AF-A0A4S5ET84-F1
#
_entry.id   AF-A0A4S5ET84-F1
#
_cell.length_a   1.000
_cell.length_b   1.000
_cell.length_c   1.000
_cell.angle_alpha   90.00
_cell.angle_beta   90.00
_cell.angle_gamma   90.00
#
_symmetry.space_group_name_H-M   'P 1'
#
loop_
_entity.id
_entity.type
_entity.pdbx_description
1 polymer ?
#
loop_
_entity_poly.entity_id
_entity_poly.type
_entity_poly.pdbx_seq_one_letter_code
_entity_poly.pdbx_strand_id
1 'polypeptide(L)'
;MRWPWQAGRTAAPVLVDDGSLAVLASSFDPAAGEGPALAALAATGHPPGTPVLLRHLFVLAEPPDAHELPDAPEAAEASASDGAAGTSLPFWGPRRPIRPPETAREAALRAVVERDGYEVRRLGQRLAVTRQTVPTLLAVAQERARMTGLEMRLPVTYLGWQALASPPAGQEVTES
;
A
#
# COMPACT_ATOMS: atom_id res chain seq x y z
N MET A 1 -35.67 -33.97 14.70
CA MET A 1 -35.41 -32.53 14.51
C MET A 1 -34.81 -32.34 13.13
N ARG A 2 -35.56 -31.78 12.16
CA ARG A 2 -35.09 -31.54 10.79
C ARG A 2 -34.53 -30.11 10.74
N TRP A 3 -33.22 -29.97 10.55
CA TRP A 3 -32.58 -28.67 10.31
C TRP A 3 -33.08 -28.11 8.98
N PRO A 4 -33.71 -26.92 8.94
CA PRO A 4 -34.19 -26.40 7.68
C PRO A 4 -33.02 -25.82 6.86
N TRP A 5 -32.80 -26.47 5.73
CA TRP A 5 -32.48 -25.90 4.41
C TRP A 5 -31.26 -24.97 4.28
N GLN A 6 -30.21 -25.55 3.68
CA GLN A 6 -29.27 -24.84 2.82
C GLN A 6 -30.03 -24.16 1.68
N ALA A 7 -30.53 -22.94 1.92
CA ALA A 7 -30.91 -22.05 0.84
C ALA A 7 -29.68 -21.85 -0.06
N GLY A 8 -29.86 -22.03 -1.36
CA GLY A 8 -28.78 -22.00 -2.35
C GLY A 8 -27.90 -20.78 -2.13
N ARG A 9 -26.61 -21.00 -1.84
CA ARG A 9 -25.63 -19.91 -1.84
C ARG A 9 -25.51 -19.43 -3.28
N THR A 10 -26.23 -18.37 -3.61
CA THR A 10 -25.86 -17.54 -4.76
C THR A 10 -24.40 -17.14 -4.53
N ALA A 11 -23.55 -17.43 -5.51
CA ALA A 11 -22.15 -17.02 -5.43
C ALA A 11 -22.10 -15.52 -5.17
N ALA A 12 -21.26 -15.08 -4.22
CA ALA A 12 -21.12 -13.68 -3.94
C ALA A 12 -20.66 -12.94 -5.21
N PRO A 13 -21.17 -11.73 -5.48
CA PRO A 13 -20.73 -10.95 -6.63
C PRO A 13 -19.22 -10.70 -6.54
N VAL A 14 -18.57 -10.69 -7.69
CA VAL A 14 -17.17 -10.25 -7.81
C VAL A 14 -17.17 -8.74 -7.81
N LEU A 15 -16.52 -8.14 -6.81
CA LEU A 15 -16.37 -6.69 -6.69
C LEU A 15 -15.07 -6.26 -7.37
N VAL A 16 -15.12 -5.19 -8.16
CA VAL A 16 -13.97 -4.61 -8.87
C VAL A 16 -13.88 -3.13 -8.52
N ASP A 17 -12.66 -2.63 -8.23
CA ASP A 17 -12.45 -1.20 -7.97
C ASP A 17 -12.39 -0.42 -9.28
N ASP A 18 -13.54 -0.25 -9.93
CA ASP A 18 -13.71 0.58 -11.14
C ASP A 18 -14.11 2.04 -10.83
N GLY A 19 -14.13 2.40 -9.55
CA GLY A 19 -14.56 3.71 -9.06
C GLY A 19 -16.07 3.82 -8.78
N SER A 20 -16.88 2.80 -9.10
CA SER A 20 -18.33 2.80 -8.83
C SER A 20 -18.69 2.37 -7.41
N LEU A 21 -17.76 1.76 -6.68
CA LEU A 21 -17.99 1.27 -5.32
C LEU A 21 -17.95 2.42 -4.30
N ALA A 22 -18.89 2.39 -3.36
CA ALA A 22 -18.94 3.34 -2.25
C ALA A 22 -17.97 2.93 -1.14
N VAL A 23 -17.28 3.91 -0.53
CA VAL A 23 -16.49 3.71 0.68
C VAL A 23 -17.43 3.62 1.87
N LEU A 24 -17.53 2.43 2.46
CA LEU A 24 -18.38 2.19 3.63
C LEU A 24 -17.64 2.44 4.95
N ALA A 25 -16.35 2.18 4.97
CA ALA A 25 -15.49 2.40 6.13
C ALA A 25 -14.04 2.61 5.71
N SER A 26 -13.26 3.22 6.59
CA SER A 26 -11.83 3.43 6.38
C SER A 26 -11.06 3.53 7.69
N SER A 27 -9.81 3.09 7.68
CA SER A 27 -8.87 3.28 8.79
C SER A 27 -7.51 3.73 8.24
N PHE A 28 -7.08 4.92 8.67
CA PHE A 28 -5.80 5.54 8.30
C PHE A 28 -4.95 5.87 9.53
N ASP A 29 -5.53 5.81 10.73
CA ASP A 29 -4.80 6.01 11.97
C ASP A 29 -4.27 4.66 12.46
N PRO A 30 -2.93 4.45 12.46
CA PRO A 30 -2.39 3.20 12.93
C PRO A 30 -2.66 2.94 14.43
N ALA A 31 -2.91 3.98 15.23
CA ALA A 31 -3.14 3.86 16.67
C ALA A 31 -4.58 3.44 17.03
N ALA A 32 -5.58 3.81 16.22
CA ALA A 32 -6.99 3.59 16.53
C ALA A 32 -7.46 2.12 16.49
N GLY A 33 -6.66 1.23 15.88
CA GLY A 33 -7.07 -0.15 15.59
C GLY A 33 -8.24 -0.24 14.61
N GLU A 34 -8.81 -1.44 14.44
CA GLU A 34 -9.83 -1.69 13.39
C GLU A 34 -11.28 -1.57 13.90
N GLY A 35 -11.47 -1.51 15.22
CA GLY A 35 -12.79 -1.51 15.85
C GLY A 35 -13.68 -0.36 15.40
N PRO A 36 -13.23 0.91 15.47
CA PRO A 36 -14.04 2.06 15.04
C PRO A 36 -14.46 1.99 13.57
N ALA A 37 -13.56 1.57 12.67
CA ALA A 37 -13.86 1.44 11.25
C ALA A 37 -14.87 0.33 10.97
N LEU A 38 -14.78 -0.81 11.68
CA LEU A 38 -15.77 -1.88 11.56
C LEU A 38 -17.13 -1.51 12.18
N ALA A 39 -17.14 -0.70 13.24
CA ALA A 39 -18.37 -0.15 13.77
C ALA A 39 -19.03 0.81 12.77
N ALA A 40 -18.25 1.64 12.07
CA ALA A 40 -18.74 2.49 10.98
C ALA A 40 -19.32 1.66 9.83
N LEU A 41 -18.65 0.59 9.42
CA LEU A 41 -19.16 -0.35 8.42
C LEU A 41 -20.50 -0.97 8.84
N ALA A 42 -20.64 -1.41 10.10
CA ALA A 42 -21.89 -1.95 10.60
C ALA A 42 -23.01 -0.90 10.60
N ALA A 43 -22.68 0.36 10.89
CA ALA A 43 -23.63 1.47 10.88
C ALA A 43 -24.16 1.83 9.49
N THR A 44 -23.47 1.43 8.40
CA THR A 44 -24.00 1.60 7.03
C THR A 44 -25.12 0.61 6.70
N GLY A 45 -25.43 -0.33 7.59
CA GLY A 45 -26.37 -1.42 7.34
C GLY A 45 -25.82 -2.49 6.39
N HIS A 46 -24.51 -2.52 6.13
CA HIS A 46 -23.89 -3.57 5.32
C HIS A 46 -24.09 -4.94 5.99
N PRO A 47 -24.66 -5.94 5.28
CA PRO A 47 -25.01 -7.20 5.93
C PRO A 47 -23.77 -7.94 6.45
N PRO A 48 -23.80 -8.50 7.67
CA PRO A 48 -22.70 -9.29 8.20
C PRO A 48 -22.49 -10.54 7.35
N GLY A 49 -21.23 -10.92 7.11
CA GLY A 49 -20.88 -12.06 6.28
C GLY A 49 -20.86 -11.76 4.77
N THR A 50 -21.34 -10.59 4.34
CA THR A 50 -21.25 -10.17 2.93
C THR A 50 -19.85 -9.61 2.66
N PRO A 51 -19.18 -10.07 1.58
CA PRO A 51 -17.85 -9.58 1.27
C PRO A 51 -17.86 -8.10 0.87
N VAL A 52 -16.74 -7.45 1.15
CA VAL A 52 -16.38 -6.11 0.69
C VAL A 52 -15.10 -6.21 -0.12
N LEU A 53 -14.83 -5.22 -0.96
CA LEU A 53 -13.53 -5.04 -1.58
C LEU A 53 -12.67 -4.20 -0.62
N LEU A 54 -11.64 -4.82 -0.04
CA LEU A 54 -10.70 -4.13 0.83
C LEU A 54 -9.61 -3.48 -0.03
N ARG A 55 -9.52 -2.15 0.03
CA ARG A 55 -8.53 -1.34 -0.69
C ARG A 55 -7.47 -0.83 0.26
N HIS A 56 -6.25 -1.30 0.11
CA HIS A 56 -5.07 -0.81 0.83
C HIS A 56 -4.37 0.26 0.00
N LEU A 57 -4.02 1.39 0.65
CA LEU A 57 -3.43 2.53 -0.03
C LEU A 57 -1.95 2.67 0.32
N PHE A 58 -1.14 2.89 -0.71
CA PHE A 58 0.30 3.10 -0.58
C PHE A 58 0.73 4.36 -1.33
N VAL A 59 1.79 5.00 -0.84
CA VAL A 59 2.64 5.89 -1.64
C VAL A 59 3.98 5.22 -1.86
N LEU A 60 4.62 5.49 -2.99
CA LEU A 60 6.00 5.08 -3.19
C LEU A 60 6.88 6.04 -2.39
N ALA A 61 7.57 5.53 -1.39
CA ALA A 61 8.40 6.37 -0.53
C ALA A 61 9.43 7.08 -1.40
N GLU A 62 9.51 8.40 -1.27
CA GLU A 62 10.69 9.10 -1.76
C GLU A 62 11.86 8.59 -0.91
N PRO A 63 12.97 8.15 -1.52
CA PRO A 63 14.15 7.86 -0.72
C PRO A 63 14.42 9.11 0.12
N PRO A 64 14.76 8.97 1.41
CA PRO A 64 15.20 10.13 2.16
C PRO A 64 16.28 10.77 1.31
N ASP A 65 16.08 12.04 0.95
CA ASP A 65 17.11 12.80 0.27
C ASP A 65 18.38 12.49 1.06
N ALA A 66 19.38 11.95 0.36
CA ALA A 66 20.67 11.75 0.97
C ALA A 66 21.07 13.16 1.38
N HIS A 67 20.83 13.50 2.66
CA HIS A 67 21.11 14.81 3.21
C HIS A 67 22.47 15.15 2.66
N GLU A 68 22.50 16.23 1.88
CA GLU A 68 23.70 16.81 1.32
C GLU A 68 24.71 16.74 2.46
N LEU A 69 25.66 15.80 2.38
CA LEU A 69 26.67 15.64 3.41
C LEU A 69 27.27 17.04 3.50
N PRO A 70 27.19 17.73 4.66
CA PRO A 70 27.70 19.08 4.77
C PRO A 70 29.11 19.03 4.21
N ASP A 71 29.37 19.88 3.20
CA ASP A 71 30.60 19.86 2.41
C ASP A 71 31.75 19.53 3.34
N ALA A 72 32.35 18.35 3.14
CA ALA A 72 33.48 17.92 3.94
C ALA A 72 34.46 19.09 3.93
N PRO A 73 34.95 19.57 5.10
CA PRO A 73 35.78 20.76 5.15
C PRO A 73 36.92 20.56 4.17
N GLU A 74 36.96 21.46 3.19
CA GLU A 74 37.96 21.56 2.14
C GLU A 74 39.32 21.28 2.78
N ALA A 75 39.83 20.06 2.54
CA ALA A 75 41.07 19.61 3.12
C ALA A 75 42.14 20.55 2.60
N ALA A 76 42.61 21.41 3.50
CA ALA A 76 43.65 22.38 3.27
C ALA A 76 44.76 21.77 2.40
N GLU A 77 45.00 22.41 1.26
CA GLU A 77 46.06 22.08 0.33
C GLU A 77 47.40 21.96 1.06
N ALA A 78 47.79 20.73 1.38
CA ALA A 78 49.16 20.41 1.75
C ALA A 78 49.96 20.27 0.46
N SER A 79 50.47 21.41 -0.04
CA SER A 79 51.55 21.44 -1.02
C SER A 79 52.81 20.82 -0.43
N ALA A 80 53.24 19.66 -0.95
CA ALA A 80 54.65 19.28 -1.08
C ALA A 80 54.81 18.08 -2.03
N SER A 81 55.58 18.32 -3.10
CA SER A 81 56.44 17.43 -3.90
C SER A 81 56.72 16.04 -3.29
N ASP A 82 56.77 14.91 -4.02
CA ASP A 82 57.71 14.63 -5.11
C ASP A 82 57.33 13.32 -5.85
N GLY A 83 57.90 13.12 -7.04
CA GLY A 83 57.49 12.16 -8.07
C GLY A 83 57.53 10.67 -7.70
N ALA A 84 56.48 9.96 -8.12
CA ALA A 84 56.53 8.53 -8.40
C ALA A 84 55.56 8.20 -9.55
N ALA A 85 56.07 7.50 -10.56
CA ALA A 85 55.31 6.96 -11.67
C ALA A 85 54.32 5.90 -11.16
N GLY A 86 53.15 6.36 -10.69
CA GLY A 86 52.06 5.53 -10.23
C GLY A 86 51.04 5.34 -11.33
N THR A 87 50.84 4.09 -11.74
CA THR A 87 49.77 3.64 -12.63
C THR A 87 48.43 4.21 -12.17
N SER A 88 47.89 5.15 -12.93
CA SER A 88 46.61 5.81 -12.66
C SER A 88 45.48 4.77 -12.80
N LEU A 89 45.09 4.14 -11.69
CA LEU A 89 43.85 3.39 -11.62
C LEU A 89 42.69 4.39 -11.77
N PRO A 90 41.66 4.10 -12.57
CA PRO A 90 40.51 4.98 -12.66
C PRO A 90 39.90 5.15 -11.28
N PHE A 91 39.69 6.39 -10.88
CA PHE A 91 39.08 6.77 -9.61
C PHE A 91 37.66 6.19 -9.53
N TRP A 92 37.52 5.06 -8.83
CA TRP A 92 36.23 4.51 -8.43
C TRP A 92 35.72 5.33 -7.24
N GLY A 93 35.32 6.58 -7.50
CA GLY A 93 34.56 7.36 -6.52
C GLY A 93 33.32 6.58 -6.06
N PRO A 94 32.75 6.89 -4.88
CA PRO A 94 31.62 6.16 -4.34
C PRO A 94 30.47 6.19 -5.36
N ARG A 95 30.19 5.03 -5.97
CA ARG A 95 29.06 4.89 -6.89
C ARG A 95 27.80 5.14 -6.07
N ARG A 96 27.14 6.29 -6.31
CA ARG A 96 25.80 6.53 -5.77
C ARG A 96 24.92 5.34 -6.17
N PRO A 97 24.21 4.70 -5.23
CA PRO A 97 23.27 3.65 -5.57
C PRO A 97 22.26 4.23 -6.57
N ILE A 98 22.13 3.58 -7.73
CA ILE A 98 21.19 4.01 -8.76
C ILE A 98 19.78 3.84 -8.20
N ARG A 99 19.06 4.95 -8.03
CA ARG A 99 17.67 4.97 -7.58
C ARG A 99 16.83 4.15 -8.57
N PRO A 100 16.12 3.10 -8.13
CA PRO A 100 15.20 2.41 -9.02
C PRO A 100 14.08 3.38 -9.44
N PRO A 101 13.72 3.40 -10.73
CA PRO A 101 12.63 4.24 -11.19
C PRO A 101 11.33 3.86 -10.46
N GLU A 102 10.41 4.80 -10.35
CA GLU A 102 9.08 4.58 -9.76
C GLU A 102 8.37 3.34 -10.34
N THR A 103 8.46 3.13 -11.65
CA THR A 103 7.90 1.95 -12.33
C THR A 103 8.49 0.63 -11.83
N ALA A 104 9.78 0.58 -11.50
CA ALA A 104 10.41 -0.62 -10.95
C ALA A 104 9.95 -0.90 -9.51
N ARG A 105 9.73 0.16 -8.72
CA ARG A 105 9.21 0.06 -7.35
C ARG A 105 7.75 -0.40 -7.33
N GLU A 106 6.91 0.15 -8.21
CA GLU A 106 5.54 -0.32 -8.43
C GLU A 106 5.53 -1.80 -8.87
N ALA A 107 6.37 -2.17 -9.85
CA ALA A 107 6.47 -3.54 -10.32
C ALA A 107 6.90 -4.52 -9.22
N ALA A 108 7.80 -4.12 -8.32
CA ALA A 108 8.21 -4.93 -7.17
C ALA A 108 7.05 -5.14 -6.18
N LEU A 109 6.30 -4.09 -5.85
CA LEU A 109 5.09 -4.21 -5.02
C LEU A 109 4.08 -5.16 -5.67
N ARG A 110 3.79 -4.94 -6.95
CA ARG A 110 2.87 -5.74 -7.75
C ARG A 110 3.24 -7.22 -7.72
N ALA A 111 4.50 -7.56 -7.99
CA ALA A 111 4.98 -8.94 -8.00
C ALA A 111 4.80 -9.65 -6.64
N VAL A 112 4.94 -8.93 -5.52
CA VAL A 112 4.77 -9.51 -4.19
C VAL A 112 3.29 -9.76 -3.88
N VAL A 113 2.41 -8.80 -4.17
CA VAL A 113 1.00 -8.90 -3.76
C VAL A 113 0.14 -9.68 -4.74
N GLU A 114 0.43 -9.67 -6.04
CA GLU A 114 -0.33 -10.48 -7.01
C GLU A 114 -0.19 -11.98 -6.74
N ARG A 115 0.96 -12.42 -6.19
CA ARG A 115 1.15 -13.81 -5.73
C ARG A 115 0.18 -14.23 -4.63
N ASP A 116 -0.23 -13.29 -3.79
CA ASP A 116 -1.18 -13.50 -2.70
C ASP A 116 -2.64 -13.25 -3.14
N GLY A 117 -2.88 -13.01 -4.43
CA GLY A 117 -4.21 -12.82 -5.02
C GLY A 117 -4.78 -11.41 -4.86
N TYR A 118 -3.91 -10.39 -4.70
CA TYR A 118 -4.33 -9.00 -4.75
C TYR A 118 -4.24 -8.46 -6.17
N GLU A 119 -5.08 -7.47 -6.48
CA GLU A 119 -4.94 -6.64 -7.67
C GLU A 119 -4.25 -5.32 -7.31
N VAL A 120 -3.43 -4.79 -8.22
CA VAL A 120 -2.76 -3.49 -8.04
C VAL A 120 -3.21 -2.51 -9.11
N ARG A 121 -3.72 -1.36 -8.66
CA ARG A 121 -4.15 -0.23 -9.49
C ARG A 121 -3.47 1.06 -9.07
N ARG A 122 -3.24 1.95 -10.02
CA ARG A 122 -2.72 3.29 -9.76
C ARG A 122 -3.87 4.29 -9.65
N LEU A 123 -3.89 5.05 -8.56
CA LEU A 123 -4.88 6.09 -8.27
C LEU A 123 -4.16 7.43 -8.10
N GLY A 124 -3.83 8.06 -9.24
CA GLY A 124 -2.98 9.25 -9.27
C GLY A 124 -1.58 8.96 -8.74
N GLN A 125 -1.20 9.62 -7.64
CA GLN A 125 0.10 9.45 -6.97
C GLN A 125 0.12 8.28 -5.95
N ARG A 126 -0.99 7.56 -5.80
CA ARG A 126 -1.12 6.44 -4.87
C ARG A 126 -1.24 5.12 -5.62
N LEU A 127 -0.87 4.04 -4.95
CA LEU A 127 -1.15 2.68 -5.37
C LEU A 127 -2.26 2.11 -4.49
N ALA A 128 -3.23 1.48 -5.12
CA ALA A 128 -4.30 0.73 -4.48
C ALA A 128 -4.03 -0.77 -4.67
N VAL A 129 -4.01 -1.49 -3.56
CA VAL A 129 -3.91 -2.95 -3.52
C VAL A 129 -5.26 -3.48 -3.02
N THR A 130 -5.98 -4.20 -3.87
CA THR A 130 -7.38 -4.59 -3.62
C THR A 130 -7.57 -6.09 -3.53
N ARG A 131 -8.44 -6.53 -2.61
CA ARG A 131 -8.88 -7.93 -2.49
C ARG A 131 -10.28 -8.02 -1.89
N GLN A 132 -11.08 -8.95 -2.38
CA GLN A 132 -12.40 -9.23 -1.83
C GLN A 132 -12.28 -10.08 -0.55
N THR A 133 -12.93 -9.66 0.52
CA THR A 133 -12.89 -10.35 1.82
C THR A 133 -14.16 -10.15 2.63
N VAL A 134 -14.46 -11.06 3.56
CA VAL A 134 -15.52 -10.86 4.55
C VAL A 134 -14.92 -10.09 5.73
N PRO A 135 -15.35 -8.85 5.99
CA PRO A 135 -14.69 -7.98 6.96
C PRO A 135 -15.01 -8.45 8.38
N THR A 136 -14.01 -9.04 9.03
CA THR A 136 -14.02 -9.34 10.46
C THR A 136 -12.85 -8.62 11.12
N LEU A 137 -12.93 -8.40 12.44
CA LEU A 137 -11.84 -7.76 13.19
C LEU A 137 -10.49 -8.46 12.95
N LEU A 138 -10.49 -9.80 13.03
CA LEU A 138 -9.28 -10.58 12.81
C LEU A 138 -8.79 -10.51 11.37
N ALA A 139 -9.69 -10.66 10.38
CA ALA A 139 -9.29 -10.62 8.98
C ALA A 139 -8.69 -9.26 8.61
N VAL A 140 -9.32 -8.15 9.00
CA VAL A 140 -8.81 -6.81 8.72
C VAL A 140 -7.47 -6.56 9.42
N ALA A 141 -7.33 -6.99 10.68
CA ALA A 141 -6.06 -6.86 11.40
C ALA A 141 -4.92 -7.67 10.74
N GLN A 142 -5.21 -8.88 10.27
CA GLN A 142 -4.24 -9.72 9.54
C GLN A 142 -3.82 -9.08 8.21
N GLU A 143 -4.79 -8.57 7.45
CA GLU A 143 -4.53 -7.87 6.18
C GLU A 143 -3.68 -6.62 6.42
N ARG A 144 -4.01 -5.82 7.44
CA ARG A 144 -3.23 -4.65 7.82
C ARG A 144 -1.80 -5.01 8.22
N ALA A 145 -1.62 -6.05 9.03
CA ALA A 145 -0.29 -6.51 9.44
C ALA A 145 0.54 -6.96 8.22
N ARG A 146 -0.08 -7.65 7.27
CA ARG A 146 0.56 -8.04 6.00
C ARG A 146 1.02 -6.82 5.20
N MET A 147 0.15 -5.81 5.06
CA MET A 147 0.44 -4.61 4.28
C MET A 147 1.50 -3.72 4.94
N THR A 148 1.46 -3.58 6.27
CA THR A 148 2.49 -2.87 7.03
C THR A 148 3.86 -3.58 6.87
N GLY A 149 3.87 -4.92 6.85
CA GLY A 149 5.08 -5.70 6.61
C GLY A 149 5.69 -5.54 5.20
N LEU A 150 5.01 -4.87 4.26
CA LEU A 150 5.59 -4.52 2.95
C LEU A 150 6.54 -3.33 3.05
N GLU A 151 6.30 -2.37 3.95
CA GLU A 151 7.16 -1.19 4.15
C GLU A 151 8.59 -1.59 4.55
N MET A 152 8.74 -2.69 5.27
CA MET A 152 10.05 -3.20 5.70
C MET A 152 10.86 -3.84 4.57
N ARG A 153 10.21 -4.17 3.44
CA ARG A 153 10.82 -4.93 2.33
C ARG A 153 10.88 -4.14 1.04
N LEU A 154 10.04 -3.11 0.92
CA LEU A 154 9.85 -2.34 -0.29
C LEU A 154 9.86 -0.84 0.05
N PRO A 155 10.34 0.03 -0.85
CA PRO A 155 10.32 1.48 -0.66
C PRO A 155 8.91 2.05 -0.88
N VAL A 156 7.98 1.67 -0.02
CA VAL A 156 6.57 2.07 -0.02
C VAL A 156 6.17 2.49 1.39
N THR A 157 5.19 3.37 1.48
CA THR A 157 4.55 3.75 2.74
C THR A 157 3.08 3.39 2.66
N TYR A 158 2.63 2.58 3.60
CA TYR A 158 1.27 2.14 3.79
C TYR A 158 0.47 3.23 4.52
N LEU A 159 -0.60 3.70 3.90
CA LEU A 159 -1.40 4.81 4.43
C LEU A 159 -2.57 4.32 5.28
N GLY A 160 -3.09 3.12 5.01
CA GLY A 160 -4.34 2.64 5.60
C GLY A 160 -5.18 1.86 4.61
N TRP A 161 -6.45 1.63 4.96
CA TRP A 161 -7.38 0.86 4.13
C TRP A 161 -8.78 1.47 4.07
N GLN A 162 -9.53 1.05 3.06
CA GLN A 162 -10.94 1.36 2.84
C GLN A 162 -11.71 0.09 2.52
N ALA A 163 -12.91 -0.06 3.07
CA ALA A 163 -13.86 -1.11 2.70
C ALA A 163 -14.85 -0.53 1.69
N LEU A 164 -14.92 -1.17 0.52
CA LEU A 164 -15.74 -0.76 -0.61
C LEU A 164 -16.84 -1.79 -0.86
N ALA A 165 -18.04 -1.34 -1.17
CA ALA A 165 -19.12 -2.20 -1.65
C ALA A 165 -20.01 -1.44 -2.64
N SER A 166 -20.91 -2.18 -3.31
CA SER A 166 -21.95 -1.54 -4.10
C SER A 166 -22.75 -0.58 -3.22
N PRO A 167 -23.08 0.63 -3.72
CA PRO A 167 -23.87 1.59 -2.95
C PRO A 167 -25.23 0.97 -2.57
N PRO A 168 -25.77 1.27 -1.38
CA PRO A 168 -27.10 0.83 -1.02
C PRO A 168 -28.10 1.41 -2.02
N ALA A 169 -29.03 0.57 -2.51
CA ALA A 169 -30.09 0.99 -3.42
C ALA A 169 -30.91 2.11 -2.75
N GLY A 170 -30.67 3.36 -3.14
CA GLY A 170 -31.28 4.55 -2.52
C GLY A 170 -30.33 5.73 -2.29
N GLN A 171 -29.01 5.55 -2.41
CA GLN A 171 -28.07 6.67 -2.51
C GLN A 171 -27.84 7.03 -3.97
N GLU A 172 -28.70 7.89 -4.53
CA GLU A 172 -28.33 8.66 -5.72
C GLU A 172 -27.17 9.58 -5.34
N VAL A 173 -26.03 9.42 -6.02
CA VAL A 173 -24.86 10.28 -5.87
C VAL A 173 -25.27 11.68 -6.31
N THR A 174 -25.56 12.55 -5.35
CA THR A 174 -25.82 13.95 -5.60
C THR A 174 -24.45 14.62 -5.80
N GLU A 175 -23.95 14.61 -7.04
CA GLU A 175 -22.81 15.45 -7.41
C GLU A 175 -23.22 16.92 -7.20
N SER A 176 -22.47 17.63 -6.36
CA SER A 176 -22.56 19.09 -6.15
C SER A 176 -21.37 19.79 -6.80
#